data_AF-A0A832BMW1-F1
#
_entry.id   AF-A0A832BMW1-F1
#
_cell.length_a   1.000
_cell.length_b   1.000
_cell.length_c   1.000
_cell.angle_alpha   90.00
_cell.angle_beta   90.00
_cell.angle_gamma   90.00
#
_symmetry.space_group_name_H-M   'P 1'
#
loop_
_entity.id
_entity.type
_entity.pdbx_description
1 polymer ?
#
loop_
_entity_poly.entity_id
_entity_poly.type
_entity_poly.pdbx_seq_one_letter_code
_entity_poly.pdbx_strand_id
1 'polypeptide(L)'
;KEIARSEVEARMHLLNLREYYVERAFQEARSKLLTYCDTDEYLSDLITNLKKLSNIVPGGEILMRGSDIKRVGLDNLKKIFGDDFNVKAHPIEIGGFIIVSADKKIVLDRTFESILSNERQRLRSRVASTLFG
;
A
#
# COMPACT_ATOMS: atom_id res chain seq x y z
N LYS A 1 -5.78 37.75 -26.01
CA LYS A 1 -4.66 36.81 -25.72
C LYS A 1 -4.25 36.85 -24.24
N GLU A 2 -4.23 38.01 -23.57
CA GLU A 2 -3.94 38.09 -22.12
C GLU A 2 -4.95 37.35 -21.23
N ILE A 3 -6.25 37.50 -21.45
CA ILE A 3 -7.29 36.87 -20.61
C ILE A 3 -7.15 35.34 -20.57
N ALA A 4 -6.94 34.71 -21.74
CA ALA A 4 -6.74 33.26 -21.83
C ALA A 4 -5.44 32.80 -21.14
N ARG A 5 -4.40 33.63 -21.13
CA ARG A 5 -3.13 33.33 -20.44
C ARG A 5 -3.30 33.43 -18.92
N SER A 6 -3.96 34.47 -18.44
CA SER A 6 -4.25 34.67 -17.01
C SER A 6 -5.16 33.56 -16.45
N GLU A 7 -6.13 33.09 -17.22
CA GLU A 7 -7.01 31.98 -16.82
C GLU A 7 -6.24 30.65 -16.68
N VAL A 8 -5.32 30.38 -17.60
CA VAL A 8 -4.45 29.19 -17.52
C VAL A 8 -3.48 29.29 -16.35
N GLU A 9 -2.86 30.45 -16.12
CA GLU A 9 -1.94 30.67 -14.99
C GLU A 9 -2.65 30.50 -13.64
N ALA A 10 -3.89 31.01 -13.49
CA ALA A 10 -4.70 30.81 -12.29
C ALA A 10 -5.04 29.33 -12.05
N ARG A 11 -5.41 28.59 -13.10
CA ARG A 11 -5.68 27.14 -13.01
C ARG A 11 -4.43 26.35 -12.61
N MET A 12 -3.27 26.68 -13.17
CA MET A 12 -1.99 26.05 -12.80
C MET A 12 -1.61 26.33 -11.35
N HIS A 13 -1.83 27.55 -10.86
CA HIS A 13 -1.57 27.88 -9.47
C HIS A 13 -2.46 27.07 -8.51
N LEU A 14 -3.75 26.95 -8.81
CA LEU A 14 -4.69 26.12 -8.04
C LEU A 14 -4.31 24.63 -8.06
N LEU A 15 -3.85 24.13 -9.21
CA LEU A 15 -3.35 22.76 -9.34
C LEU A 15 -2.16 22.52 -8.39
N ASN A 16 -1.17 23.41 -8.43
CA ASN A 16 0.04 23.29 -7.60
C ASN A 16 -0.27 23.35 -6.11
N LEU A 17 -1.16 24.26 -5.70
CA LEU A 17 -1.56 24.38 -4.30
C LEU A 17 -2.29 23.12 -3.82
N ARG A 18 -3.18 22.56 -4.64
CA ARG A 18 -3.87 21.29 -4.29
C ARG A 18 -2.90 20.12 -4.24
N GLU A 19 -1.98 20.02 -5.20
CA GLU A 19 -0.97 18.96 -5.24
C GLU A 19 -0.09 18.98 -3.99
N TYR A 20 0.28 20.18 -3.52
CA TYR A 20 0.99 20.37 -2.26
C TYR A 20 0.23 19.81 -1.05
N TYR A 21 -1.07 20.12 -0.92
CA TYR A 21 -1.87 19.59 0.19
C TYR A 21 -2.10 18.08 0.09
N VAL A 22 -2.28 17.55 -1.12
CA VAL A 22 -2.36 16.11 -1.36
C VAL A 22 -1.08 15.45 -0.87
N GLU A 23 0.09 15.92 -1.30
CA GLU A 23 1.35 15.30 -0.92
C GLU A 23 1.61 15.37 0.58
N ARG A 24 1.28 16.50 1.23
CA ARG A 24 1.38 16.62 2.69
C ARG A 24 0.48 15.62 3.42
N ALA A 25 -0.76 15.42 2.97
CA ALA A 25 -1.66 14.45 3.56
C ALA A 25 -1.11 13.01 3.43
N PHE A 26 -0.54 12.66 2.28
CA PHE A 26 0.07 11.33 2.07
C PHE A 26 1.36 11.13 2.88
N GLN A 27 2.17 12.17 3.04
CA GLN A 27 3.34 12.11 3.92
C GLN A 27 2.95 11.89 5.39
N GLU A 28 1.92 12.59 5.86
CA GLU A 28 1.39 12.40 7.22
C GLU A 28 0.80 10.99 7.39
N ALA A 29 0.04 10.50 6.41
CA ALA A 29 -0.50 9.14 6.40
C ALA A 29 0.63 8.09 6.45
N ARG A 30 1.68 8.27 5.66
CA ARG A 30 2.88 7.40 5.68
C ARG A 30 3.52 7.40 7.07
N SER A 31 3.69 8.57 7.69
CA SER A 31 4.27 8.66 9.03
C SER A 31 3.42 7.93 10.06
N LYS A 32 2.09 8.09 10.03
CA LYS A 32 1.17 7.40 10.94
C LYS A 32 1.19 5.90 10.73
N LEU A 33 1.25 5.44 9.49
CA LEU A 33 1.34 4.02 9.17
C LEU A 33 2.66 3.39 9.65
N LEU A 34 3.78 4.11 9.54
CA LEU A 34 5.05 3.64 10.11
C LEU A 34 4.93 3.42 11.61
N THR A 35 4.38 4.38 12.35
CA THR A 35 4.16 4.24 13.80
C THR A 35 3.18 3.12 14.12
N TYR A 36 2.10 3.00 13.37
CA TYR A 36 1.14 1.91 13.53
C TYR A 36 1.78 0.53 13.30
N CYS A 37 2.69 0.40 12.34
CA CYS A 37 3.38 -0.87 12.07
C CYS A 37 4.25 -1.34 13.24
N ASP A 38 4.63 -0.47 14.17
CA ASP A 38 5.36 -0.85 15.37
C ASP A 38 4.46 -1.35 16.51
N THR A 39 3.13 -1.27 16.34
CA THR A 39 2.15 -1.70 17.36
C THR A 39 1.85 -3.21 17.27
N ASP A 40 1.27 -3.77 18.34
CA ASP A 40 0.75 -5.15 18.34
C ASP A 40 -0.59 -5.27 17.61
N GLU A 41 -1.35 -4.17 17.54
CA GLU A 41 -2.57 -4.07 16.75
C GLU A 41 -2.29 -4.37 15.27
N TYR A 42 -1.22 -3.77 14.72
CA TYR A 42 -0.76 -4.09 13.37
C TYR A 42 -0.46 -5.58 13.17
N LEU A 43 0.24 -6.23 14.12
CA LEU A 43 0.53 -7.66 13.99
C LEU A 43 -0.73 -8.51 13.98
N SER A 44 -1.71 -8.16 14.82
CA SER A 44 -3.01 -8.84 14.86
C SER A 44 -3.75 -8.70 13.53
N ASP A 45 -3.78 -7.49 12.98
CA ASP A 45 -4.41 -7.21 11.68
C ASP A 45 -3.68 -7.89 10.52
N LEU A 46 -2.35 -7.89 10.55
CA LEU A 46 -1.52 -8.60 9.58
C LEU A 46 -1.86 -10.09 9.56
N ILE A 47 -1.83 -10.75 10.73
CA ILE A 47 -2.18 -12.17 10.86
C ILE A 47 -3.61 -12.45 10.40
N THR A 48 -4.55 -11.56 10.73
CA THR A 48 -5.96 -11.70 10.33
C THR A 48 -6.12 -11.60 8.82
N ASN A 49 -5.47 -10.63 8.18
CA ASN A 49 -5.50 -10.46 6.73
C ASN A 49 -4.83 -11.63 6.00
N LEU A 50 -3.72 -12.11 6.53
CA LEU A 50 -3.04 -13.30 6.05
C LEU A 50 -3.97 -14.53 6.05
N LYS A 51 -4.63 -14.82 7.19
CA LYS A 51 -5.62 -15.92 7.31
C LYS A 51 -6.81 -15.81 6.34
N LYS A 52 -7.25 -14.60 6.02
CA LYS A 52 -8.35 -14.40 5.05
C LYS A 52 -7.92 -14.79 3.64
N LEU A 53 -6.67 -14.55 3.29
CA LEU A 53 -6.15 -14.78 1.94
C LEU A 53 -5.57 -16.18 1.74
N SER A 54 -5.22 -16.90 2.82
CA SER A 54 -4.73 -18.29 2.75
C SER A 54 -5.73 -19.23 2.07
N ASN A 55 -7.04 -18.95 2.17
CA ASN A 55 -8.09 -19.76 1.54
C ASN A 55 -8.30 -19.45 0.05
N ILE A 56 -7.70 -18.37 -0.46
CA ILE A 56 -7.96 -17.86 -1.81
C ILE A 56 -6.85 -18.30 -2.77
N VAL A 57 -5.62 -18.47 -2.28
CA VAL A 57 -4.46 -18.81 -3.09
C VAL A 57 -3.99 -20.23 -2.73
N PRO A 58 -3.84 -21.16 -3.69
CA PRO A 58 -3.56 -22.57 -3.41
C PRO A 58 -2.09 -22.89 -3.04
N GLY A 59 -1.24 -21.89 -2.82
CA GLY A 59 0.20 -22.05 -2.59
C GLY A 59 1.04 -21.05 -3.38
N GLY A 60 2.31 -20.88 -2.99
CA GLY A 60 3.25 -19.98 -3.67
C GLY A 60 4.21 -19.27 -2.72
N GLU A 61 4.33 -17.95 -2.83
CA GLU A 61 5.26 -17.14 -2.07
C GLU A 61 4.54 -16.03 -1.30
N ILE A 62 5.00 -15.76 -0.08
CA ILE A 62 4.56 -14.63 0.73
C ILE A 62 5.77 -13.74 0.97
N LEU A 63 5.74 -12.57 0.38
CA LEU A 63 6.79 -11.57 0.50
C LEU A 63 6.40 -10.60 1.61
N MET A 64 7.25 -10.48 2.63
CA MET A 64 6.99 -9.65 3.80
C MET A 64 8.24 -8.88 4.19
N ARG A 65 8.05 -7.80 4.97
CA ARG A 65 9.19 -7.13 5.57
C ARG A 65 9.89 -8.08 6.56
N GLY A 66 11.22 -8.09 6.55
CA GLY A 66 12.01 -8.97 7.42
C GLY A 66 11.74 -8.80 8.92
N SER A 67 11.45 -7.58 9.40
CA SER A 67 11.06 -7.33 10.80
C SER A 67 9.74 -8.02 11.16
N ASP A 68 8.79 -8.02 10.24
CA ASP A 68 7.45 -8.55 10.48
C ASP A 68 7.49 -10.08 10.50
N ILE A 69 8.30 -10.68 9.63
CA ILE A 69 8.61 -12.13 9.68
C ILE A 69 9.21 -12.49 11.04
N LYS A 70 10.15 -11.70 11.56
CA LYS A 70 10.77 -11.94 12.87
C LYS A 70 9.78 -11.81 14.02
N ARG A 71 8.88 -10.81 13.96
CA ARG A 71 7.87 -10.57 15.00
C ARG A 71 6.79 -11.66 15.03
N VAL A 72 6.31 -12.11 13.87
CA VAL A 72 5.28 -13.16 13.79
C VAL A 72 5.89 -14.55 14.03
N GLY A 73 7.11 -14.78 13.52
CA GLY A 73 7.79 -16.06 13.53
C GLY A 73 7.43 -16.93 12.32
N LEU A 74 8.44 -17.54 11.69
CA LEU A 74 8.25 -18.39 10.50
C LEU A 74 7.32 -19.59 10.77
N ASP A 75 7.42 -20.22 11.94
CA ASP A 75 6.58 -21.37 12.29
C ASP A 75 5.10 -20.99 12.41
N ASN A 76 4.80 -19.79 12.93
CA ASN A 76 3.43 -19.29 12.99
C ASN A 76 2.89 -18.97 11.59
N LEU A 77 3.72 -18.39 10.72
CA LEU A 77 3.32 -18.11 9.33
C LEU A 77 3.03 -19.40 8.57
N LYS A 78 3.85 -20.45 8.74
CA LYS A 78 3.58 -21.79 8.18
C LYS A 78 2.30 -22.40 8.72
N LYS A 79 1.99 -22.24 10.01
CA LYS A 79 0.71 -22.69 10.57
C LYS A 79 -0.51 -21.97 9.98
N ILE A 80 -0.36 -20.73 9.51
CA ILE A 80 -1.44 -19.93 8.93
C ILE A 80 -1.71 -20.33 7.48
N PHE A 81 -0.66 -20.53 6.68
CA PHE A 81 -0.77 -20.75 5.23
C PHE A 81 -0.54 -22.19 4.77
N GLY A 82 -0.01 -23.06 5.63
CA GLY A 82 0.46 -24.38 5.26
C GLY A 82 1.86 -24.36 4.65
N ASP A 83 2.37 -25.56 4.37
CA ASP A 83 3.73 -25.76 3.83
C ASP A 83 3.85 -25.44 2.33
N ASP A 84 2.72 -25.26 1.64
CA ASP A 84 2.66 -24.89 0.22
C ASP A 84 3.06 -23.44 -0.05
N PHE A 85 3.29 -22.65 1.00
CA PHE A 85 3.75 -21.26 0.91
C PHE A 85 5.18 -21.08 1.44
N ASN A 86 6.01 -20.43 0.62
CA ASN A 86 7.34 -20.01 1.01
C ASN A 86 7.35 -18.54 1.43
N VAL A 87 7.66 -18.28 2.70
CA VAL A 87 7.79 -16.91 3.22
C VAL A 87 9.19 -16.37 2.92
N LYS A 88 9.27 -15.20 2.27
CA LYS A 88 10.52 -14.53 1.94
C LYS A 88 10.53 -13.08 2.42
N ALA A 89 11.70 -12.65 2.89
CA ALA A 89 11.93 -11.24 3.16
C ALA A 89 11.97 -10.46 1.83
N HIS A 90 11.33 -9.30 1.80
CA HIS A 90 11.26 -8.39 0.66
C HIS A 90 11.43 -6.94 1.14
N PRO A 91 12.01 -6.03 0.34
CA PRO A 91 12.22 -4.62 0.70
C PRO A 91 10.90 -3.84 0.72
N ILE A 92 10.07 -4.12 1.71
CA ILE A 92 8.84 -3.37 2.02
C ILE A 92 9.20 -2.29 3.05
N GLU A 93 8.94 -1.02 2.70
CA GLU A 93 9.32 0.16 3.47
C GLU A 93 8.40 0.51 4.64
N ILE A 94 7.10 0.18 4.59
CA ILE A 94 6.11 0.54 5.62
C ILE A 94 5.53 -0.69 6.31
N GLY A 95 5.03 -1.66 5.55
CA GLY A 95 4.43 -2.86 6.11
C GLY A 95 3.42 -3.49 5.15
N GLY A 96 2.78 -4.55 5.62
CA GLY A 96 1.93 -5.42 4.81
C GLY A 96 2.76 -6.52 4.13
N PHE A 97 2.18 -7.10 3.08
CA PHE A 97 2.72 -8.29 2.44
C PHE A 97 2.25 -8.38 0.99
N ILE A 98 2.92 -9.25 0.22
CA ILE A 98 2.54 -9.59 -1.14
C ILE A 98 2.41 -11.11 -1.22
N ILE A 99 1.30 -11.62 -1.76
CA ILE A 99 1.14 -13.05 -2.07
C ILE A 99 1.29 -13.25 -3.57
N VAL A 100 2.14 -14.19 -3.95
CA VAL A 100 2.34 -14.61 -5.34
C VAL A 100 2.00 -16.08 -5.45
N SER A 101 1.06 -16.48 -6.31
CA SER A 101 0.75 -17.89 -6.51
C SER A 101 1.93 -18.66 -7.12
N ALA A 102 1.97 -19.98 -6.92
CA ALA A 102 3.03 -20.83 -7.49
C ALA A 102 3.12 -20.72 -9.04
N ASP A 103 1.98 -20.55 -9.72
CA ASP A 103 1.90 -20.35 -11.16
C ASP A 103 2.13 -18.89 -11.62
N LYS A 104 2.35 -17.99 -10.66
CA LYS A 104 2.56 -16.54 -10.84
C LYS A 104 1.39 -15.80 -11.50
N LYS A 105 0.22 -16.41 -11.66
CA LYS A 105 -0.96 -15.77 -12.27
C LYS A 105 -1.70 -14.86 -11.30
N ILE A 106 -1.57 -15.12 -10.00
CA ILE A 106 -2.20 -14.33 -8.94
C ILE A 106 -1.11 -13.59 -8.18
N VAL A 107 -1.19 -12.26 -8.20
CA VAL A 107 -0.36 -11.38 -7.38
C VAL A 107 -1.28 -10.50 -6.57
N LEU A 108 -1.28 -10.68 -5.25
CA LEU A 108 -2.05 -9.88 -4.31
C LEU A 108 -1.09 -9.00 -3.51
N ASP A 109 -0.97 -7.75 -3.94
CA ASP A 109 -0.24 -6.74 -3.18
C ASP A 109 -1.16 -6.11 -2.12
N ARG A 110 -0.74 -6.26 -0.86
CA ARG A 110 -1.37 -5.69 0.33
C ARG A 110 -0.37 -4.88 1.14
N THR A 111 0.67 -4.36 0.50
CA THR A 111 1.59 -3.40 1.12
C THR A 111 0.89 -2.06 1.32
N PHE A 112 1.26 -1.35 2.39
CA PHE A 112 0.72 -0.01 2.62
C PHE A 112 1.17 0.98 1.54
N GLU A 113 2.32 0.76 0.91
CA GLU A 113 2.85 1.53 -0.20
C GLU A 113 1.93 1.42 -1.42
N SER A 114 1.52 0.21 -1.76
CA SER A 114 0.57 -0.04 -2.85
C SER A 114 -0.78 0.61 -2.56
N ILE A 115 -1.28 0.47 -1.33
CA ILE A 115 -2.53 1.11 -0.91
C ILE A 115 -2.42 2.64 -1.01
N LEU A 116 -1.39 3.24 -0.42
CA LEU A 116 -1.17 4.69 -0.46
C LEU A 116 -1.00 5.20 -1.89
N SER A 117 -0.27 4.48 -2.74
CA SER A 117 -0.07 4.85 -4.14
C SER A 117 -1.38 4.86 -4.92
N ASN A 118 -2.20 3.80 -4.76
CA ASN A 118 -3.51 3.69 -5.40
C ASN A 118 -4.47 4.80 -4.92
N GLU A 119 -4.51 5.05 -3.62
CA GLU A 119 -5.31 6.12 -3.03
C GLU A 119 -4.86 7.51 -3.53
N ARG A 120 -3.55 7.73 -3.64
CA ARG A 120 -2.97 8.98 -4.18
C ARG A 120 -3.37 9.19 -5.63
N GLN A 121 -3.25 8.16 -6.46
CA GLN A 121 -3.66 8.23 -7.87
C GLN A 121 -5.16 8.51 -8.01
N ARG A 122 -5.99 7.83 -7.22
CA ARG A 122 -7.45 8.06 -7.21
C ARG A 122 -7.78 9.50 -6.83
N LEU A 123 -7.12 10.05 -5.80
CA LEU A 123 -7.35 11.41 -5.36
C LEU A 123 -6.93 12.44 -6.41
N ARG A 124 -5.74 12.25 -7.00
CA ARG A 124 -5.25 13.11 -8.11
C ARG A 124 -6.18 13.10 -9.31
N SER A 125 -6.66 11.92 -9.74
CA SER A 125 -7.61 11.80 -10.85
C SER A 125 -8.90 12.58 -10.59
N ARG A 126 -9.43 12.51 -9.36
CA ARG A 126 -10.62 13.28 -8.97
C ARG A 126 -10.35 14.79 -9.01
N VAL A 127 -9.22 15.24 -8.48
CA VAL A 127 -8.84 16.66 -8.51
C VAL A 127 -8.72 17.18 -9.93
N ALA A 128 -8.06 16.43 -10.82
CA ALA A 128 -7.91 16.81 -12.23
C ALA A 128 -9.27 16.91 -12.94
N SER A 129 -10.16 15.93 -12.73
CA SER A 129 -11.50 15.94 -13.31
C SER A 129 -12.35 17.13 -12.87
N THR A 130 -12.18 17.64 -11.65
CA THR A 130 -12.91 18.83 -11.18
C THR A 130 -12.35 20.15 -11.76
N LEU A 131 -11.09 20.17 -12.20
CA LEU A 131 -10.43 21.38 -12.70
C LEU A 131 -10.48 21.54 -14.21
N PHE A 132 -10.53 20.43 -14.94
CA PHE A 132 -10.44 20.38 -16.41
C PHE A 132 -11.60 19.63 -17.07
N GLY A 133 -12.51 19.05 -16.27
CA GLY A 133 -13.75 18.46 -16.74
C GLY A 133 -14.85 19.48 -16.95
#